data_AF-F3FL34-F1
#
_entry.id   AF-F3FL34-F1
#
_cell.length_a   1.000
_cell.length_b   1.000
_cell.length_c   1.000
_cell.angle_alpha   90.00
_cell.angle_beta   90.00
_cell.angle_gamma   90.00
#
_symmetry.space_group_name_H-M   'P 1'
#
loop_
_entity.id
_entity.type
_entity.pdbx_description
1 polymer ?
#
loop_
_entity_poly.entity_id
_entity_poly.type
_entity_poly.pdbx_seq_one_letter_code
_entity_poly.pdbx_strand_id
1 'polypeptide(L)'
;MKSNAMKSSIGWAWLHTLGSPKGFYRVSARLLPWLSVAALLLLVIGMVWGLAFAPPDYQQGNSFRIIYIHVPAAMLAQSCYVMLAVCGLVGLVWRIKLADVALHCAAPIGAWMTALALATGAIWGKPTWGAWWVWDARLTSMLILLFLYFGLIALGNAISNRDSAA
;
A
#
# COMPACT_ATOMS: atom_id res chain seq x y z
N MET A 1 36.09 -37.64 -24.74
CA MET A 1 34.69 -37.20 -24.93
C MET A 1 33.88 -37.41 -23.66
N LYS A 2 33.88 -36.45 -22.72
CA LYS A 2 32.85 -36.31 -21.68
C LYS A 2 32.69 -34.81 -21.38
N SER A 3 31.62 -34.25 -21.94
CA SER A 3 31.13 -32.90 -21.70
C SER A 3 30.67 -32.81 -20.24
N ASN A 4 31.35 -32.01 -19.42
CA ASN A 4 30.85 -31.60 -18.12
C ASN A 4 30.03 -30.33 -18.31
N ALA A 5 28.72 -30.52 -18.47
CA ALA A 5 27.75 -29.45 -18.54
C ALA A 5 27.84 -28.58 -17.28
N MET A 6 28.19 -27.31 -17.50
CA MET A 6 27.98 -26.22 -16.55
C MET A 6 26.49 -26.20 -16.16
N LYS A 7 26.16 -26.74 -14.98
CA LYS A 7 24.83 -26.54 -14.39
C LYS A 7 24.70 -25.06 -14.05
N SER A 8 24.04 -24.31 -14.92
CA SER A 8 23.49 -22.99 -14.66
C SER A 8 22.63 -23.05 -13.38
N SER A 9 23.18 -22.62 -12.25
CA SER A 9 22.47 -22.47 -10.96
C SER A 9 21.68 -21.16 -10.87
N ILE A 10 21.31 -20.57 -12.00
CA ILE A 10 20.62 -19.27 -12.09
C ILE A 10 19.14 -19.37 -11.64
N GLY A 11 18.58 -20.57 -11.45
CA GLY A 11 17.14 -20.74 -11.25
C GLY A 11 16.55 -20.26 -9.91
N TRP A 12 17.31 -20.31 -8.80
CA TRP A 12 16.73 -20.09 -7.46
C TRP A 12 17.63 -19.36 -6.45
N ALA A 13 18.91 -19.14 -6.79
CA ALA A 13 19.84 -18.47 -5.89
C ALA A 13 19.43 -17.03 -5.57
N TRP A 14 18.84 -16.31 -6.53
CA TRP A 14 18.38 -14.93 -6.33
C TRP A 14 17.24 -14.83 -5.31
N LEU A 15 16.29 -15.78 -5.31
CA LEU A 15 15.20 -15.86 -4.34
C LEU A 15 15.72 -16.13 -2.92
N HIS A 16 16.68 -17.04 -2.76
CA HIS A 16 17.33 -17.28 -1.47
C HIS A 16 18.16 -16.09 -0.98
N THR A 17 18.79 -15.36 -1.90
CA THR A 17 19.60 -14.18 -1.55
C THR A 17 18.73 -13.00 -1.12
N LEU A 18 17.58 -12.78 -1.78
CA LEU A 18 16.57 -11.77 -1.39
C LEU A 18 15.73 -12.20 -0.19
N GLY A 19 15.60 -13.49 0.09
CA GLY A 19 14.98 -14.00 1.31
C GLY A 19 15.84 -13.77 2.56
N SER A 20 17.14 -13.52 2.39
CA SER A 20 18.03 -13.15 3.50
C SER A 20 17.91 -11.65 3.82
N PRO A 21 17.72 -11.25 5.10
CA PRO A 21 17.57 -9.84 5.46
C PRO A 21 18.72 -8.96 4.96
N LYS A 22 19.97 -9.42 5.08
CA LYS A 22 21.17 -8.68 4.65
C LYS A 22 21.19 -8.43 3.13
N GLY A 23 20.81 -9.44 2.34
CA GLY A 23 20.75 -9.32 0.88
C GLY A 23 19.68 -8.33 0.43
N PHE A 24 18.49 -8.42 1.04
CA PHE A 24 17.37 -7.50 0.78
C PHE A 24 17.73 -6.06 1.13
N TYR A 25 18.23 -5.79 2.34
CA TYR A 25 18.59 -4.44 2.79
C TYR A 25 19.65 -3.78 1.91
N ARG A 26 20.65 -4.53 1.43
CA ARG A 26 21.70 -3.98 0.54
C ARG A 26 21.13 -3.51 -0.81
N VAL A 27 20.23 -4.30 -1.39
CA VAL A 27 19.60 -3.97 -2.68
C VAL A 27 18.60 -2.83 -2.49
N SER A 28 17.72 -2.94 -1.48
CA SER A 28 16.70 -1.92 -1.22
C SER A 28 17.33 -0.57 -0.88
N ALA A 29 18.37 -0.51 -0.06
CA ALA A 29 19.04 0.75 0.28
C ALA A 29 19.63 1.47 -0.94
N ARG A 30 20.11 0.73 -1.94
CA ARG A 30 20.66 1.32 -3.17
C ARG A 30 19.55 1.81 -4.12
N LEU A 31 18.43 1.09 -4.19
CA LEU A 31 17.32 1.43 -5.07
C LEU A 31 16.39 2.49 -4.49
N LEU A 32 16.26 2.54 -3.16
CA LEU A 32 15.34 3.41 -2.44
C LEU A 32 15.42 4.88 -2.86
N PRO A 33 16.60 5.56 -2.89
CA PRO A 33 16.62 6.98 -3.24
C PRO A 33 16.13 7.24 -4.68
N TRP A 34 16.49 6.38 -5.63
CA TRP A 34 16.04 6.50 -7.02
C TRP A 34 14.54 6.27 -7.16
N LEU A 35 14.02 5.25 -6.48
CA LEU A 35 12.58 4.96 -6.46
C LEU A 35 11.80 6.07 -5.76
N SER A 36 12.33 6.66 -4.67
CA SER A 36 11.70 7.78 -3.97
C SER A 36 11.63 9.03 -4.84
N VAL A 37 12.72 9.36 -5.56
CA VAL A 37 12.72 10.50 -6.50
C VAL A 37 11.75 10.25 -7.65
N ALA A 38 11.78 9.06 -8.25
CA ALA A 38 10.85 8.70 -9.33
C ALA A 38 9.39 8.74 -8.85
N ALA A 39 9.09 8.20 -7.67
CA ALA A 39 7.75 8.23 -7.08
C ALA A 39 7.29 9.67 -6.85
N LEU A 40 8.13 10.54 -6.27
CA LEU A 40 7.80 11.94 -6.04
C LEU A 40 7.51 12.67 -7.36
N LEU A 41 8.37 12.49 -8.38
CA LEU A 41 8.18 13.10 -9.69
C LEU A 41 6.88 12.64 -10.34
N LEU A 42 6.61 11.34 -10.35
CA LEU A 42 5.39 10.78 -10.96
C LEU A 42 4.13 11.24 -10.21
N LEU A 43 4.16 11.30 -8.88
CA LEU A 43 3.04 11.80 -8.08
C LEU A 43 2.78 13.28 -8.34
N VAL A 44 3.82 14.12 -8.35
CA VAL A 44 3.68 15.56 -8.62
C VAL A 44 3.17 15.80 -10.04
N ILE A 45 3.77 15.15 -11.04
CA ILE A 45 3.35 15.29 -12.44
C ILE A 45 1.90 14.81 -12.60
N GLY A 46 1.58 13.63 -12.09
CA GLY A 46 0.23 13.07 -12.17
C GLY A 46 -0.82 13.94 -11.47
N MET A 47 -0.49 14.49 -10.31
CA MET A 47 -1.39 15.37 -9.56
C MET A 47 -1.60 16.71 -10.29
N VAL A 48 -0.53 17.32 -10.82
CA VAL A 48 -0.62 18.57 -11.59
C VAL A 48 -1.44 18.36 -12.86
N TRP A 49 -1.16 17.30 -13.62
CA TRP A 49 -1.94 16.99 -14.83
C TRP A 49 -3.40 16.67 -14.52
N GLY A 50 -3.67 15.83 -13.53
CA GLY A 50 -5.03 15.44 -13.16
C GLY A 50 -5.87 16.61 -12.63
N LEU A 51 -5.28 17.51 -11.83
CA LEU A 51 -6.04 18.58 -11.18
C LEU A 51 -6.07 19.88 -11.98
N ALA A 52 -5.02 20.22 -12.72
CA ALA A 52 -4.95 21.48 -13.46
C ALA A 52 -5.39 21.33 -14.91
N PHE A 53 -5.00 20.25 -15.59
CA PHE A 53 -5.12 20.12 -17.04
C PHE A 53 -6.23 19.18 -17.51
N ALA A 54 -6.66 18.22 -16.68
CA ALA A 54 -7.71 17.29 -17.08
C ALA A 54 -9.00 18.03 -17.49
N PRO A 55 -9.62 17.70 -18.64
CA PRO A 55 -10.84 18.37 -19.05
C PRO A 55 -11.94 18.16 -18.00
N PRO A 56 -12.80 19.16 -17.77
CA PRO A 56 -13.95 18.99 -16.88
C PRO A 56 -14.89 17.90 -17.42
N ASP A 57 -15.48 17.13 -16.52
CA ASP A 57 -16.47 16.12 -16.89
C ASP A 57 -17.79 16.79 -17.33
N TYR A 58 -18.53 16.14 -18.24
CA TYR A 58 -19.78 16.66 -18.78
C TYR A 58 -20.87 16.86 -17.70
N GLN A 59 -20.93 15.99 -16.69
CA GLN A 59 -21.94 16.06 -15.62
C GLN A 59 -21.40 16.71 -14.35
N GLN A 60 -20.15 16.38 -13.98
CA GLN A 60 -19.57 16.78 -12.70
C GLN A 60 -18.66 18.02 -12.79
N GLY A 61 -18.38 18.51 -14.01
CA GLY A 61 -17.53 19.66 -14.24
C GLY A 61 -16.13 19.48 -13.64
N ASN A 62 -15.63 20.52 -12.95
CA ASN A 62 -14.32 20.48 -12.29
C ASN A 62 -14.28 19.57 -11.05
N SER A 63 -15.44 19.23 -10.45
CA SER A 63 -15.51 18.35 -9.28
C SER A 63 -14.90 16.98 -9.57
N PHE A 64 -15.06 16.49 -10.80
CA PHE A 64 -14.54 15.20 -11.25
C PHE A 64 -13.03 15.04 -11.05
N ARG A 65 -12.25 16.14 -11.14
CA ARG A 65 -10.78 16.07 -11.08
C ARG A 65 -10.25 15.48 -9.76
N ILE A 66 -11.03 15.49 -8.69
CA ILE A 66 -10.67 14.85 -7.42
C ILE A 66 -10.46 13.33 -7.55
N ILE A 67 -11.04 12.69 -8.58
CA ILE A 67 -10.91 11.26 -8.84
C ILE A 67 -9.45 10.83 -9.02
N TYR A 68 -8.60 11.71 -9.56
CA TYR A 68 -7.17 11.47 -9.76
C TYR A 68 -6.39 11.35 -8.45
N ILE A 69 -6.97 11.79 -7.32
CA ILE A 69 -6.44 11.56 -5.97
C ILE A 69 -7.23 10.43 -5.29
N HIS A 70 -8.56 10.51 -5.33
CA HIS A 70 -9.46 9.65 -4.56
C HIS A 70 -9.33 8.18 -4.97
N VAL A 71 -9.38 7.87 -6.26
CA VAL A 71 -9.39 6.48 -6.74
C VAL A 71 -8.05 5.78 -6.48
N PRO A 72 -6.88 6.36 -6.80
CA PRO A 72 -5.60 5.76 -6.42
C PRO A 72 -5.45 5.54 -4.92
N ALA A 73 -5.91 6.48 -4.09
CA ALA A 73 -5.88 6.33 -2.63
C ALA A 73 -6.74 5.13 -2.18
N ALA A 74 -7.97 5.02 -2.70
CA ALA A 74 -8.86 3.90 -2.38
C ALA A 74 -8.28 2.55 -2.83
N MET A 75 -7.71 2.49 -4.04
CA MET A 75 -7.08 1.28 -4.58
C MET A 75 -5.85 0.85 -3.77
N LEU A 76 -5.00 1.81 -3.38
CA LEU A 76 -3.81 1.52 -2.56
C LEU A 76 -4.21 1.05 -1.17
N ALA A 77 -5.22 1.66 -0.56
CA ALA A 77 -5.76 1.24 0.72
C ALA A 77 -6.27 -0.21 0.69
N GLN A 78 -7.01 -0.61 -0.35
CA GLN A 78 -7.49 -2.00 -0.48
C GLN A 78 -6.34 -2.96 -0.80
N SER A 79 -5.39 -2.54 -1.64
CA SER A 79 -4.23 -3.35 -2.02
C SER A 79 -3.32 -3.62 -0.83
N CYS A 80 -3.09 -2.62 0.04
CA CYS A 80 -2.35 -2.81 1.28
C CYS A 80 -3.05 -3.83 2.19
N TYR A 81 -4.38 -3.86 2.23
CA TYR A 81 -5.13 -4.79 3.08
C TYR A 81 -4.96 -6.24 2.60
N VAL A 82 -5.07 -6.45 1.28
CA VAL A 82 -4.75 -7.74 0.66
C VAL A 82 -3.30 -8.13 0.94
N MET A 83 -2.36 -7.18 0.86
CA MET A 83 -0.96 -7.44 1.17
C MET A 83 -0.77 -7.85 2.64
N LEU A 84 -1.44 -7.22 3.60
CA LEU A 84 -1.42 -7.63 5.00
C LEU A 84 -1.92 -9.07 5.17
N ALA A 85 -3.02 -9.44 4.49
CA ALA A 85 -3.56 -10.81 4.53
C ALA A 85 -2.56 -11.83 3.97
N VAL A 86 -1.91 -11.51 2.83
CA VAL A 86 -0.87 -12.35 2.23
C VAL A 86 0.35 -12.46 3.15
N CYS A 87 0.85 -11.35 3.68
CA CYS A 87 1.97 -11.33 4.62
C CYS A 87 1.65 -12.13 5.90
N GLY A 88 0.44 -12.01 6.43
CA GLY A 88 -0.03 -12.78 7.57
C GLY A 88 -0.05 -14.29 7.29
N LEU A 89 -0.60 -14.70 6.14
CA LEU A 89 -0.58 -16.10 5.70
C LEU A 89 0.86 -16.62 5.52
N VAL A 90 1.71 -15.83 4.87
CA VAL A 90 3.11 -16.20 4.63
C VAL A 90 3.88 -16.35 5.94
N GLY A 91 3.68 -15.41 6.86
CA GLY A 91 4.25 -15.44 8.21
C GLY A 91 3.76 -16.63 9.03
N LEU A 92 2.47 -16.99 8.92
CA LEU A 92 1.87 -18.10 9.66
C LEU A 92 2.36 -19.47 9.14
N VAL A 93 2.33 -19.68 7.82
CA VAL A 93 2.60 -20.98 7.19
C VAL A 93 4.10 -21.24 7.04
N TRP A 94 4.86 -20.27 6.52
CA TRP A 94 6.29 -20.45 6.23
C TRP A 94 7.22 -19.83 7.28
N ARG A 95 6.68 -19.13 8.30
CA ARG A 95 7.47 -18.53 9.39
C ARG A 95 8.58 -17.59 8.90
N ILE A 96 8.35 -16.89 7.78
CA ILE A 96 9.30 -15.95 7.20
C ILE A 96 9.24 -14.62 7.97
N LYS A 97 10.32 -14.28 8.68
CA LYS A 97 10.41 -13.04 9.48
C LYS A 97 10.21 -11.75 8.67
N LEU A 98 10.61 -11.75 7.40
CA LEU A 98 10.46 -10.57 6.53
C LEU A 98 8.99 -10.25 6.24
N ALA A 99 8.10 -11.25 6.26
CA ALA A 99 6.67 -11.03 6.06
C ALA A 99 6.06 -10.21 7.20
N ASP A 100 6.53 -10.41 8.44
CA ASP A 100 6.09 -9.65 9.61
C ASP A 100 6.58 -8.20 9.56
N VAL A 101 7.82 -7.97 9.10
CA VAL A 101 8.35 -6.62 8.86
C VAL A 101 7.53 -5.89 7.79
N ALA A 102 7.24 -6.57 6.67
CA ALA A 102 6.43 -6.00 5.60
C ALA A 102 5.02 -5.63 6.09
N LEU A 103 4.41 -6.47 6.92
CA LEU A 103 3.11 -6.24 7.54
C LEU A 103 3.12 -4.96 8.40
N HIS A 104 4.10 -4.82 9.30
CA HIS A 104 4.26 -3.65 10.15
C HIS A 104 4.50 -2.35 9.37
N CYS A 105 5.24 -2.41 8.26
CA CYS A 105 5.43 -1.24 7.40
C CYS A 105 4.19 -0.89 6.58
N ALA A 106 3.42 -1.88 6.15
CA ALA A 106 2.27 -1.68 5.26
C ALA A 106 1.03 -1.17 5.98
N ALA A 107 0.81 -1.58 7.24
CA ALA A 107 -0.40 -1.22 7.97
C ALA A 107 -0.59 0.30 8.13
N PRO A 108 0.43 1.09 8.53
CA PRO A 108 0.31 2.55 8.59
C PRO A 108 0.07 3.21 7.24
N ILE A 109 0.67 2.68 6.17
CA ILE A 109 0.48 3.20 4.80
C ILE A 109 -0.98 3.00 4.38
N GLY A 110 -1.50 1.79 4.56
CA GLY A 110 -2.90 1.46 4.27
C GLY A 110 -3.89 2.29 5.09
N ALA A 111 -3.60 2.54 6.37
CA ALA A 111 -4.40 3.42 7.23
C ALA A 111 -4.48 4.85 6.67
N TRP A 112 -3.34 5.45 6.32
CA TRP A 112 -3.29 6.79 5.73
C TRP A 112 -4.03 6.88 4.40
N MET A 113 -3.85 5.89 3.53
CA MET A 113 -4.56 5.85 2.24
C MET A 113 -6.08 5.69 2.44
N THR A 114 -6.50 4.93 3.44
CA THR A 114 -7.92 4.77 3.78
C THR A 114 -8.53 6.07 4.30
N ALA A 115 -7.83 6.76 5.21
CA ALA A 115 -8.25 8.07 5.72
C ALA A 115 -8.33 9.11 4.59
N LEU A 116 -7.32 9.15 3.70
CA LEU A 116 -7.32 10.03 2.53
C LEU A 116 -8.49 9.73 1.59
N ALA A 117 -8.76 8.46 1.30
CA ALA A 117 -9.89 8.04 0.47
C ALA A 117 -11.23 8.44 1.09
N LEU A 118 -11.43 8.26 2.40
CA LEU A 118 -12.64 8.69 3.10
C LEU A 118 -12.83 10.21 3.03
N ALA A 119 -11.78 10.98 3.30
CA ALA A 119 -11.83 12.44 3.27
C ALA A 119 -12.11 12.97 1.86
N THR A 120 -11.36 12.51 0.86
CA THR A 120 -11.55 12.91 -0.54
C THR A 120 -12.89 12.45 -1.11
N GLY A 121 -13.37 11.27 -0.69
CA GLY A 121 -14.69 10.77 -1.06
C GLY A 121 -15.83 11.62 -0.50
N ALA A 122 -15.72 12.06 0.75
CA ALA A 122 -16.70 12.96 1.36
C ALA A 122 -16.72 14.33 0.65
N ILE A 123 -15.54 14.89 0.35
CA ILE A 123 -15.39 16.15 -0.40
C ILE A 123 -16.02 16.04 -1.80
N TRP A 124 -15.81 14.92 -2.50
CA TRP A 124 -16.40 14.68 -3.81
C TRP A 124 -17.91 14.42 -3.75
N GLY A 125 -18.38 13.77 -2.69
CA GLY A 125 -19.78 13.40 -2.52
C GLY A 125 -20.69 14.62 -2.34
N LYS A 126 -20.23 15.68 -1.68
CA LYS A 126 -21.06 16.87 -1.44
C LYS A 126 -21.54 17.56 -2.74
N PRO A 127 -20.66 17.96 -3.69
CA PRO A 127 -21.08 18.57 -4.94
C PRO A 127 -21.75 17.59 -5.90
N THR A 128 -21.42 16.29 -5.83
CA THR A 128 -21.87 15.30 -6.82
C THR A 128 -23.22 14.66 -6.44
N TRP A 129 -23.44 14.40 -5.15
CA TRP A 129 -24.61 13.68 -4.62
C TRP A 129 -25.34 14.43 -3.50
N GLY A 130 -24.91 15.64 -3.16
CA GLY A 130 -25.57 16.49 -2.17
C GLY A 130 -25.24 16.15 -0.70
N ALA A 131 -24.49 15.08 -0.43
CA ALA A 131 -24.19 14.59 0.91
C ALA A 131 -22.70 14.28 1.10
N TRP A 132 -22.17 14.58 2.29
CA TRP A 132 -20.79 14.25 2.67
C TRP A 132 -20.62 12.77 3.04
N TRP A 133 -21.70 12.16 3.52
CA TRP A 133 -21.70 10.79 3.99
C TRP A 133 -23.07 10.15 3.77
N VAL A 134 -23.05 8.88 3.37
CA VAL A 134 -24.22 8.01 3.30
C VAL A 134 -23.78 6.66 3.86
N TRP A 135 -24.66 6.00 4.60
CA TRP A 135 -24.39 4.68 5.16
C TRP A 135 -24.59 3.56 4.14
N ASP A 136 -23.96 3.71 2.96
CA ASP A 136 -23.96 2.66 1.94
C ASP A 136 -22.86 1.62 2.22
N ALA A 137 -22.92 0.47 1.54
CA ALA A 137 -21.95 -0.60 1.75
C ALA A 137 -20.52 -0.19 1.41
N ARG A 138 -20.32 0.73 0.46
CA ARG A 138 -19.01 1.18 0.00
C ARG A 138 -18.33 2.10 1.02
N LEU A 139 -19.00 3.16 1.47
CA LEU A 139 -18.44 4.09 2.45
C LEU A 139 -18.26 3.40 3.80
N THR A 140 -19.25 2.60 4.22
CA THR A 140 -19.18 1.87 5.48
C THR A 140 -18.06 0.82 5.49
N SER A 141 -17.86 0.06 4.39
CA SER A 141 -16.75 -0.89 4.31
C SER A 141 -15.38 -0.20 4.34
N MET A 142 -15.25 0.97 3.71
CA MET A 142 -14.00 1.74 3.76
C MET A 142 -13.71 2.28 5.17
N LEU A 143 -14.75 2.67 5.92
CA LEU A 143 -14.62 3.07 7.33
C LEU A 143 -14.22 1.88 8.20
N ILE A 144 -14.87 0.72 8.02
CA ILE A 144 -14.50 -0.51 8.73
C ILE A 144 -13.05 -0.87 8.43
N LEU A 145 -12.61 -0.74 7.18
CA LEU A 145 -11.23 -0.99 6.79
C LEU A 145 -10.25 -0.08 7.55
N LEU A 146 -10.59 1.19 7.77
CA LEU A 146 -9.75 2.10 8.56
C LEU A 146 -9.58 1.58 10.00
N PHE A 147 -10.67 1.12 10.61
CA PHE A 147 -10.63 0.54 11.96
C PHE A 147 -9.87 -0.79 12.00
N LEU A 148 -9.95 -1.62 10.96
CA LEU A 148 -9.12 -2.82 10.86
C LEU A 148 -7.64 -2.48 10.84
N TYR A 149 -7.23 -1.44 10.10
CA TYR A 149 -5.85 -0.98 10.13
C TYR A 149 -5.41 -0.51 11.51
N PHE A 150 -6.22 0.31 12.19
CA PHE A 150 -5.92 0.74 13.57
C PHE A 150 -5.86 -0.43 14.54
N GLY A 151 -6.77 -1.40 14.42
CA GLY A 151 -6.76 -2.62 15.22
C GLY A 151 -5.47 -3.42 15.04
N LEU A 152 -5.01 -3.59 13.80
CA LEU A 152 -3.75 -4.30 13.51
C LEU A 152 -2.52 -3.56 14.05
N ILE A 153 -2.45 -2.24 13.89
CA ILE A 153 -1.34 -1.42 14.41
C ILE A 153 -1.31 -1.46 15.94
N ALA A 154 -2.47 -1.30 16.59
CA ALA A 154 -2.58 -1.33 18.04
C ALA A 154 -2.20 -2.71 18.60
N LEU A 155 -2.65 -3.79 17.95
CA LEU A 155 -2.32 -5.16 18.34
C LEU A 155 -0.81 -5.44 18.20
N GLY A 156 -0.21 -5.05 17.07
CA GLY A 156 1.23 -5.21 16.85
C GLY A 156 2.06 -4.48 17.91
N ASN A 157 1.70 -3.24 18.24
CA ASN A 157 2.36 -2.47 19.29
C ASN A 157 2.19 -3.09 20.69
N ALA A 158 1.00 -3.62 21.00
CA ALA A 158 0.74 -4.25 22.30
C ALA A 158 1.56 -5.54 22.50
N ILE A 159 1.72 -6.36 21.46
CA ILE A 159 2.50 -7.61 21.52
C ILE A 159 4.00 -7.30 21.58
N SER A 160 4.50 -6.39 20.73
CA SER A 160 5.91 -6.01 20.72
C SER A 160 6.38 -5.44 22.06
N ASN A 161 5.53 -4.64 22.71
CA ASN A 161 5.82 -4.12 24.05
C ASN A 161 5.92 -5.24 25.10
N ARG A 162 5.12 -6.30 24.98
CA ARG A 162 5.15 -7.45 25.90
C ARG A 162 6.42 -8.29 25.75
N ASP A 163 6.86 -8.54 24.51
CA ASP A 163 8.09 -9.30 24.25
C ASP A 163 9.37 -8.54 24.60
N SER A 164 9.32 -7.20 24.62
CA SER A 164 10.46 -6.35 25.00
C SER A 164 10.59 -6.12 26.51
N ALA A 165 9.56 -6.45 27.29
CA ALA A 165 9.49 -6.24 28.74
C ALA A 165 9.78 -7.52 29.57
N ALA A 166 10.04 -8.65 28.89
CA ALA A 166 10.42 -9.94 29.50
C ALA A 166 11.91 -10.24 29.25
#